data_AF-A0A520D2Q6-F1
#
_entry.id   AF-A0A520D2Q6-F1
#
_cell.length_a   1.000
_cell.length_b   1.000
_cell.length_c   1.000
_cell.angle_alpha   90.00
_cell.angle_beta   90.00
_cell.angle_gamma   90.00
#
_symmetry.space_group_name_H-M   'P 1'
#
loop_
_entity.id
_entity.type
_entity.pdbx_description
1 polymer ?
#
loop_
_entity_poly.entity_id
_entity_poly.type
_entity_poly.pdbx_seq_one_letter_code
_entity_poly.pdbx_strand_id
1 'polypeptide(L)'
;MAQGRNDICNCGSGIKYKKCCMLLNQKPGIMPQSKTTTKKEEKEPFFSEYATADLLKSFSALTLLPENYGKNFRLEQLSTHALININGTTQSASLDDIQGFTEENYPESYMEDPCVNLFTDLVTFFGGDYLLLPGITESGEQMLTNLLTAIYQWPDSNLPNQYKTNVKFVARLLLLISDKIAKKAGLHRYQDGEPSEDLIEFPEADRLN
;
A
#
# COMPACT_ATOMS: atom_id res chain seq x y z
N MET A 1 36.37 -21.92 6.89
CA MET A 1 36.43 -21.81 8.37
C MET A 1 35.03 -22.05 8.91
N ALA A 2 34.86 -22.95 9.88
CA ALA A 2 33.55 -23.18 10.48
C ALA A 2 33.20 -22.02 11.42
N GLN A 3 31.99 -21.46 11.29
CA GLN A 3 31.50 -20.39 12.14
C GLN A 3 31.51 -20.81 13.62
N GLY A 4 32.11 -20.00 14.49
CA GLY A 4 32.22 -20.26 15.92
C GLY A 4 30.86 -20.14 16.63
N ARG A 5 30.63 -20.98 17.65
CA ARG A 5 29.35 -21.03 18.39
C ARG A 5 28.89 -19.67 18.96
N ASN A 6 29.82 -18.81 19.33
CA ASN A 6 29.52 -17.51 19.94
C ASN A 6 29.52 -16.35 18.93
N ASP A 7 29.86 -16.59 17.67
CA ASP A 7 29.88 -15.58 16.62
C ASP A 7 28.46 -15.16 16.25
N ILE A 8 28.28 -13.97 15.67
CA ILE A 8 26.98 -13.53 15.13
C ILE A 8 26.60 -14.41 13.95
N CYS A 9 25.36 -14.90 13.91
CA CYS A 9 24.88 -15.83 12.90
C CYS A 9 24.91 -15.23 11.49
N ASN A 10 25.41 -15.98 10.50
CA ASN A 10 25.55 -15.50 9.12
C ASN A 10 24.22 -15.38 8.37
N CYS A 11 23.11 -15.85 8.93
CA CYS A 11 21.78 -15.74 8.33
C CYS A 11 21.14 -14.34 8.41
N GLY A 12 21.85 -13.35 8.97
CA GLY A 12 21.34 -11.98 9.10
C GLY A 12 20.45 -11.71 10.32
N SER A 13 20.26 -12.68 11.22
CA SER A 13 19.40 -12.54 12.40
C SER A 13 19.95 -11.64 13.52
N GLY A 14 21.22 -11.23 13.45
CA GLY A 14 21.86 -10.38 14.47
C GLY A 14 22.09 -11.05 15.83
N ILE A 15 21.77 -12.35 15.99
CA ILE A 15 21.96 -13.11 17.24
C ILE A 15 23.08 -14.16 17.13
N LYS A 16 23.63 -14.61 18.27
CA LYS A 16 24.73 -15.59 18.31
C LYS A 16 24.35 -16.91 17.61
N TYR A 17 25.27 -17.47 16.81
CA TYR A 17 25.08 -18.67 15.99
C TYR A 17 24.50 -19.86 16.77
N LYS A 18 25.00 -20.13 17.98
CA LYS A 18 24.47 -21.19 18.87
C LYS A 18 23.00 -21.03 19.27
N LYS A 19 22.46 -19.81 19.21
CA LYS A 19 21.06 -19.46 19.52
C LYS A 19 20.20 -19.29 18.27
N CYS A 20 20.77 -19.47 17.07
CA CYS A 20 20.11 -19.23 15.80
C CYS A 20 20.04 -20.51 14.96
N CYS A 21 20.69 -20.55 13.79
CA CYS A 21 20.71 -21.68 12.87
C CYS A 21 21.22 -22.98 13.51
N MET A 22 22.14 -22.90 14.47
CA MET A 22 22.59 -24.10 15.20
C MET A 22 21.47 -24.73 16.03
N LEU A 23 20.56 -23.92 16.56
CA LEU A 23 19.43 -24.36 17.39
C LEU A 23 18.28 -24.88 16.52
N LEU A 24 18.05 -24.24 15.36
CA LEU A 24 17.14 -24.71 14.31
C LEU A 24 17.53 -26.10 13.79
N ASN A 25 18.82 -26.37 13.61
CA ASN A 25 19.32 -27.68 13.19
C ASN A 25 19.13 -28.77 14.26
N GLN A 26 19.01 -28.40 15.54
CA GLN A 26 18.82 -29.35 16.65
C GLN A 26 17.35 -29.60 16.97
N LYS A 27 16.47 -28.63 16.67
CA LYS A 27 15.02 -28.70 16.90
C LYS A 27 14.27 -28.03 15.75
N PRO A 28 14.05 -28.71 14.62
CA PRO A 28 13.27 -28.17 13.52
C PRO A 28 11.86 -27.86 14.01
N GLY A 29 11.45 -26.58 13.91
CA GLY A 29 10.13 -26.10 14.33
C GLY A 29 10.13 -25.00 15.40
N ILE A 30 11.26 -24.71 16.04
CA ILE A 30 11.40 -23.57 16.95
C ILE A 30 12.19 -22.47 16.23
N MET A 31 11.50 -21.50 15.62
CA MET A 31 12.18 -20.32 15.10
C MET A 31 12.77 -19.52 16.27
N PRO A 32 14.08 -19.22 16.27
CA PRO A 32 14.67 -18.37 17.28
C PRO A 32 14.06 -16.99 17.13
N GLN A 33 13.29 -16.57 18.13
CA GLN A 33 12.77 -15.21 18.19
C GLN A 33 13.99 -14.28 18.17
N SER A 34 14.09 -13.50 17.09
CA SER A 34 14.98 -12.34 17.09
C SER A 34 14.60 -11.53 18.31
N LYS A 35 15.52 -11.39 19.26
CA LYS A 35 15.47 -10.23 20.15
C LYS A 35 15.89 -9.07 19.26
N THR A 36 14.96 -8.61 18.42
CA THR A 36 14.94 -7.20 18.05
C THR A 36 14.93 -6.50 19.39
N THR A 37 16.09 -5.97 19.77
CA THR A 37 16.14 -4.78 20.59
C THR A 37 15.22 -3.83 19.85
N THR A 38 13.95 -3.78 20.26
CA THR A 38 13.03 -2.70 19.95
C THR A 38 13.74 -1.50 20.54
N LYS A 39 14.63 -0.87 19.75
CA LYS A 39 14.67 0.58 19.75
C LYS A 39 13.20 0.92 19.57
N LYS A 40 12.59 1.42 20.64
CA LYS A 40 11.30 2.06 20.57
C LYS A 40 11.52 3.09 19.47
N GLU A 41 11.04 2.81 18.26
CA GLU A 41 11.09 3.80 17.19
C GLU A 41 10.41 5.02 17.81
N GLU A 42 11.20 6.07 18.01
CA GLU A 42 10.68 7.30 18.57
C GLU A 42 9.59 7.72 17.60
N LYS A 43 8.36 7.83 18.12
CA LYS A 43 7.23 8.16 17.28
C LYS A 43 7.54 9.47 16.58
N GLU A 44 7.37 9.49 15.26
CA GLU A 44 7.58 10.70 14.49
C GLU A 44 6.62 11.79 15.02
N PRO A 45 7.12 12.98 15.41
CA PRO A 45 6.31 13.97 16.14
C PRO A 45 5.00 14.30 15.44
N PHE A 46 5.05 14.60 14.14
CA PHE A 46 3.87 14.94 13.34
C PHE A 46 2.77 13.86 13.39
N PHE A 47 3.13 12.60 13.15
CA PHE A 47 2.17 11.48 13.17
C PHE A 47 1.68 11.10 14.57
N SER A 48 2.35 11.58 15.62
CA SER A 48 1.93 11.37 17.00
C SER A 48 0.99 12.46 17.53
N GLU A 49 1.00 13.63 16.90
CA GLU A 49 0.21 14.80 17.29
C GLU A 49 -1.25 14.71 16.81
N TYR A 50 -1.45 14.28 15.56
CA TYR A 50 -2.76 14.25 14.92
C TYR A 50 -3.41 12.86 14.90
N ALA A 51 -4.74 12.84 14.84
CA ALA A 51 -5.53 11.62 14.85
C ALA A 51 -5.18 10.76 13.63
N THR A 52 -4.76 9.51 13.88
CA THR A 52 -4.37 8.59 12.80
C THR A 52 -5.46 8.42 11.76
N ALA A 53 -6.72 8.34 12.19
CA ALA A 53 -7.86 8.23 11.28
C ALA A 53 -8.06 9.47 10.39
N ASP A 54 -7.67 10.65 10.88
CA ASP A 54 -7.78 11.92 10.15
C ASP A 54 -6.67 12.06 9.10
N LEU A 55 -5.44 11.74 9.49
CA LEU A 55 -4.30 11.65 8.57
C LEU A 55 -4.55 10.64 7.45
N LEU A 56 -5.01 9.43 7.80
CA LEU A 56 -5.31 8.39 6.81
C LEU A 56 -6.42 8.80 5.83
N LYS A 57 -7.46 9.49 6.30
CA LYS A 57 -8.50 10.03 5.42
C LYS A 57 -7.92 11.04 4.46
N SER A 58 -7.10 11.96 4.95
CA SER A 58 -6.47 13.00 4.13
C SER A 58 -5.58 12.38 3.07
N PHE A 59 -4.62 11.53 3.45
CA PHE A 59 -3.74 10.86 2.49
C PHE A 59 -4.50 9.99 1.49
N SER A 60 -5.53 9.27 1.94
CA SER A 60 -6.37 8.45 1.05
C SER A 60 -7.24 9.29 0.11
N ALA A 61 -7.57 10.54 0.47
CA ALA A 61 -8.31 11.43 -0.41
C ALA A 61 -7.38 12.06 -1.46
N LEU A 62 -6.13 12.35 -1.10
CA LEU A 62 -5.11 12.86 -2.02
C LEU A 62 -4.79 11.88 -3.15
N THR A 63 -4.90 10.56 -2.93
CA THR A 63 -4.72 9.55 -3.99
C THR A 63 -5.85 9.54 -5.03
N LEU A 64 -6.95 10.23 -4.77
CA LEU A 64 -8.08 10.36 -5.70
C LEU A 64 -7.95 11.55 -6.66
N LEU A 65 -6.92 12.38 -6.47
CA LEU A 65 -6.65 13.55 -7.30
C LEU A 65 -5.80 13.15 -8.52
N PRO A 66 -6.27 13.37 -9.76
CA PRO A 66 -5.47 13.17 -10.97
C PRO A 66 -4.14 13.93 -10.96
N GLU A 67 -4.09 15.05 -10.24
CA GLU A 67 -2.92 15.91 -10.09
C GLU A 67 -1.80 15.25 -9.25
N ASN A 68 -2.18 14.29 -8.41
CA ASN A 68 -1.28 13.47 -7.60
C ASN A 68 -0.88 12.16 -8.29
N TYR A 69 -1.25 11.99 -9.55
CA TYR A 69 -0.87 10.79 -10.28
C TYR A 69 0.66 10.67 -10.36
N GLY A 70 1.20 9.53 -9.92
CA GLY A 70 2.64 9.28 -9.83
C GLY A 70 3.25 9.50 -8.45
N LYS A 71 2.51 10.15 -7.54
CA LYS A 71 2.95 10.41 -6.16
C LYS A 71 2.49 9.30 -5.19
N ASN A 72 2.07 8.17 -5.75
CA ASN A 72 1.50 7.03 -5.01
C ASN A 72 2.47 6.46 -3.97
N PHE A 73 3.77 6.43 -4.28
CA PHE A 73 4.77 5.91 -3.36
C PHE A 73 4.85 6.76 -2.08
N ARG A 74 5.01 8.09 -2.20
CA ARG A 74 5.02 8.98 -1.04
C ARG A 74 3.69 8.94 -0.28
N LEU A 75 2.55 8.90 -0.97
CA LEU A 75 1.23 8.79 -0.33
C LEU A 75 1.05 7.46 0.44
N GLU A 76 1.60 6.35 -0.07
CA GLU A 76 1.67 5.07 0.64
C GLU A 76 2.63 5.13 1.84
N GLN A 77 3.76 5.82 1.72
CA GLN A 77 4.68 6.05 2.85
C GLN A 77 4.02 6.84 3.97
N LEU A 78 3.37 7.96 3.65
CA LEU A 78 2.62 8.79 4.60
C LEU A 78 1.55 7.97 5.34
N SER A 79 0.78 7.16 4.59
CA SER A 79 -0.23 6.27 5.16
C SER A 79 0.40 5.21 6.08
N THR A 80 1.54 4.66 5.67
CA THR A 80 2.30 3.67 6.45
C THR A 80 2.85 4.28 7.74
N HIS A 81 3.43 5.48 7.69
CA HIS A 81 3.94 6.19 8.84
C HIS A 81 2.83 6.54 9.83
N ALA A 82 1.65 6.95 9.35
CA ALA A 82 0.48 7.14 10.20
C ALA A 82 0.07 5.86 10.93
N LEU A 83 0.08 4.71 10.24
CA LEU A 83 -0.26 3.41 10.83
C LEU A 83 0.78 2.93 11.86
N ILE A 84 2.07 3.09 11.56
CA ILE A 84 3.16 2.75 12.50
C ILE A 84 3.05 3.59 13.77
N ASN A 85 2.67 4.85 13.63
CA ASN A 85 2.54 5.81 14.73
C ASN A 85 1.16 5.85 15.39
N ILE A 86 0.30 4.85 15.12
CA ILE A 86 -1.10 4.83 15.56
C ILE A 86 -1.28 5.33 17.00
N ASN A 87 -2.23 6.25 17.15
CA ASN A 87 -2.48 6.95 18.40
C ASN A 87 -4.00 7.10 18.64
N GLY A 88 -4.35 7.58 19.84
CA GLY A 88 -5.74 7.84 20.24
C GLY A 88 -6.05 9.32 20.43
N THR A 89 -5.27 10.22 19.83
CA THR A 89 -5.56 11.66 19.89
C THR A 89 -6.82 11.98 19.09
N THR A 90 -7.47 13.09 19.43
CA THR A 90 -8.64 13.62 18.72
C THR A 90 -8.33 14.90 17.96
N GLN A 91 -7.07 15.35 17.99
CA GLN A 91 -6.63 16.54 17.25
C GLN A 91 -6.59 16.24 15.76
N SER A 92 -7.27 17.05 14.96
CA SER A 92 -7.25 16.95 13.49
C SER A 92 -6.17 17.85 12.91
N ALA A 93 -5.56 17.41 11.82
CA ALA A 93 -4.59 18.23 11.08
C ALA A 93 -5.33 19.14 10.12
N SER A 94 -4.92 20.42 10.01
CA SER A 94 -5.42 21.26 8.93
C SER A 94 -4.77 20.84 7.60
N LEU A 95 -5.39 21.20 6.47
CA LEU A 95 -4.78 20.96 5.15
C LEU A 95 -3.41 21.66 5.05
N ASP A 96 -3.28 22.87 5.58
CA ASP A 96 -2.02 23.63 5.62
C ASP A 96 -0.93 22.90 6.43
N ASP A 97 -1.29 22.30 7.57
CA ASP A 97 -0.34 21.51 8.39
C ASP A 97 0.18 20.29 7.61
N ILE A 98 -0.73 19.59 6.92
CA ILE A 98 -0.38 18.41 6.13
C ILE A 98 0.48 18.82 4.94
N GLN A 99 0.07 19.86 4.21
CA GLN A 99 0.78 20.37 3.05
C GLN A 99 2.21 20.78 3.44
N GLY A 100 2.36 21.65 4.45
CA GLY A 100 3.67 22.10 4.91
C GLY A 100 4.56 20.94 5.34
N PHE A 101 4.01 19.95 6.05
CA PHE A 101 4.76 18.76 6.43
C PHE A 101 5.20 17.92 5.20
N THR A 102 4.31 17.71 4.23
CA THR A 102 4.64 16.94 3.03
C THR A 102 5.64 17.63 2.12
N GLU A 103 5.55 18.95 1.95
CA GLU A 103 6.51 19.72 1.15
C GLU A 103 7.91 19.70 1.78
N GLU A 104 8.01 19.78 3.11
CA GLU A 104 9.28 19.74 3.82
C GLU A 104 9.92 18.33 3.82
N ASN A 105 9.11 17.29 4.08
CA ASN A 105 9.62 15.95 4.38
C ASN A 105 9.51 14.96 3.22
N TYR A 106 8.64 15.23 2.25
CA TYR A 106 8.35 14.38 1.09
C TYR A 106 8.33 15.19 -0.23
N PRO A 107 9.33 16.05 -0.53
CA PRO A 107 9.29 16.90 -1.71
C PRO A 107 9.35 16.11 -3.02
N GLU A 108 10.15 15.04 -3.05
CA GLU A 108 10.34 14.15 -4.20
C GLU A 108 10.73 12.75 -3.70
N SER A 109 10.63 11.74 -4.56
CA SER A 109 11.15 10.40 -4.27
C SER A 109 11.74 9.75 -5.51
N TYR A 110 12.97 9.27 -5.41
CA TYR A 110 13.63 8.50 -6.46
C TYR A 110 13.00 7.11 -6.71
N MET A 111 12.09 6.69 -5.83
CA MET A 111 11.33 5.44 -5.96
C MET A 111 10.02 5.62 -6.72
N GLU A 112 9.70 6.85 -7.14
CA GLU A 112 8.58 7.15 -8.02
C GLU A 112 9.05 7.01 -9.47
N ASP A 113 8.50 6.02 -10.17
CA ASP A 113 8.70 5.89 -11.62
C ASP A 113 7.72 6.80 -12.37
N PRO A 114 8.08 7.27 -13.58
CA PRO A 114 7.15 8.00 -14.44
C PRO A 114 5.87 7.20 -14.67
N CYS A 115 4.73 7.89 -14.57
CA CYS A 115 3.44 7.27 -14.83
C CYS A 115 3.32 6.81 -16.29
N VAL A 116 3.07 5.52 -16.46
CA VAL A 116 2.84 4.91 -17.79
C VAL A 116 1.42 4.37 -17.97
N ASN A 117 0.67 4.17 -16.88
CA ASN A 117 -0.73 3.78 -16.96
C ASN A 117 -1.62 5.03 -17.15
N LEU A 118 -2.93 4.80 -17.26
CA LEU A 118 -3.93 5.86 -17.10
C LEU A 118 -4.15 6.12 -15.60
N PHE A 119 -4.76 7.25 -15.24
CA PHE A 119 -5.14 7.52 -13.84
C PHE A 119 -6.30 6.63 -13.38
N THR A 120 -7.15 6.20 -14.32
CA THR A 120 -8.20 5.22 -14.03
C THR A 120 -8.23 4.13 -15.08
N ASP A 121 -8.41 2.90 -14.62
CA ASP A 121 -8.44 1.71 -15.46
C ASP A 121 -9.72 0.91 -15.29
N LEU A 122 -9.93 -0.08 -16.15
CA LEU A 122 -11.10 -0.92 -16.13
C LEU A 122 -10.74 -2.40 -16.03
N VAL A 123 -11.46 -3.13 -15.19
CA VAL A 123 -11.51 -4.59 -15.21
C VAL A 123 -12.93 -5.06 -15.41
N THR A 124 -13.15 -5.82 -16.48
CA THR A 124 -14.41 -6.52 -16.72
C THR A 124 -14.42 -7.83 -15.96
N PHE A 125 -15.40 -8.01 -15.08
CA PHE A 125 -15.58 -9.26 -14.34
C PHE A 125 -17.06 -9.58 -14.16
N PHE A 126 -17.40 -10.55 -13.30
CA PHE A 126 -18.79 -10.89 -13.01
C PHE A 126 -19.58 -9.68 -12.51
N GLY A 127 -20.48 -9.16 -13.35
CA GLY A 127 -21.30 -7.98 -13.04
C GLY A 127 -21.03 -6.78 -13.94
N GLY A 128 -20.04 -6.86 -14.83
CA GLY A 128 -19.71 -5.82 -15.80
C GLY A 128 -18.33 -5.22 -15.54
N ASP A 129 -18.18 -3.96 -15.93
CA ASP A 129 -16.93 -3.22 -15.83
C ASP A 129 -16.83 -2.49 -14.49
N TYR A 130 -15.65 -2.58 -13.88
CA TYR A 130 -15.33 -1.94 -12.61
C TYR A 130 -14.19 -0.96 -12.81
N LEU A 131 -14.39 0.27 -12.34
CA LEU A 131 -13.36 1.31 -12.35
C LEU A 131 -12.30 1.03 -11.27
N LEU A 132 -11.03 1.16 -11.65
CA LEU A 132 -9.86 0.95 -10.81
C LEU A 132 -9.01 2.20 -10.75
N LEU A 133 -8.33 2.36 -9.61
CA LEU A 133 -7.26 3.32 -9.41
C LEU A 133 -5.93 2.55 -9.45
N PRO A 134 -5.07 2.79 -10.45
CA PRO A 134 -3.74 2.21 -10.50
C PRO A 134 -2.90 2.86 -9.39
N GLY A 135 -2.40 2.03 -8.49
CA GLY A 135 -1.45 2.42 -7.45
C GLY A 135 -0.02 2.48 -8.00
N ILE A 136 0.95 2.03 -7.20
CA ILE A 136 2.37 1.97 -7.57
C ILE A 136 2.73 0.90 -8.62
N THR A 137 1.75 0.10 -9.08
CA THR A 137 2.01 -1.06 -9.96
C THR A 137 1.72 -0.72 -11.41
N GLU A 138 2.68 -0.97 -12.29
CA GLU A 138 2.49 -0.92 -13.73
C GLU A 138 1.56 -2.05 -14.21
N SER A 139 0.59 -1.74 -15.07
CA SER A 139 -0.31 -2.73 -15.70
C SER A 139 -1.04 -3.68 -14.71
N GLY A 140 -1.37 -3.20 -13.51
CA GLY A 140 -2.01 -4.02 -12.46
C GLY A 140 -3.38 -4.57 -12.86
N GLU A 141 -4.13 -3.83 -13.68
CA GLU A 141 -5.40 -4.23 -14.27
C GLU A 141 -5.26 -5.42 -15.22
N GLN A 142 -4.20 -5.44 -16.04
CA GLN A 142 -3.90 -6.53 -16.95
C GLN A 142 -3.49 -7.79 -16.18
N MET A 143 -2.68 -7.63 -15.13
CA MET A 143 -2.30 -8.75 -14.24
C MET A 143 -3.54 -9.38 -13.60
N LEU A 144 -4.44 -8.54 -13.05
CA LEU A 144 -5.69 -9.00 -12.45
C LEU A 144 -6.59 -9.69 -13.49
N THR A 145 -6.75 -9.09 -14.66
CA THR A 145 -7.57 -9.64 -15.77
C THR A 145 -7.05 -11.01 -16.22
N ASN A 146 -5.73 -11.16 -16.37
CA ASN A 146 -5.10 -12.41 -16.74
C ASN A 146 -5.30 -13.48 -15.67
N LEU A 147 -5.14 -13.14 -14.39
CA LEU A 147 -5.34 -14.06 -13.29
C LEU A 147 -6.80 -14.55 -13.21
N LEU A 148 -7.76 -13.63 -13.29
CA LEU A 148 -9.19 -13.98 -13.30
C LEU A 148 -9.54 -14.83 -14.52
N THR A 149 -9.01 -14.48 -15.70
CA THR A 149 -9.18 -15.27 -16.92
C THR A 149 -8.65 -16.69 -16.75
N ALA A 150 -7.45 -16.86 -16.20
CA ALA A 150 -6.87 -18.18 -15.92
C ALA A 150 -7.73 -19.01 -14.95
N ILE A 151 -8.34 -18.39 -13.93
CA ILE A 151 -9.16 -19.09 -12.93
C ILE A 151 -10.51 -19.57 -13.52
N TYR A 152 -11.16 -18.74 -14.35
CA TYR A 152 -12.53 -18.99 -14.80
C TYR A 152 -12.66 -19.51 -16.24
N GLN A 153 -11.75 -19.13 -17.12
CA GLN A 153 -11.83 -19.43 -18.55
C GLN A 153 -10.88 -20.54 -19.00
N TRP A 154 -9.90 -20.92 -18.16
CA TRP A 154 -9.04 -22.06 -18.49
C TRP A 154 -9.81 -23.39 -18.40
N PRO A 155 -9.97 -24.13 -19.52
CA PRO A 155 -10.86 -25.29 -19.59
C PRO A 155 -10.51 -26.39 -18.58
N ASP A 156 -9.22 -26.66 -18.39
CA ASP A 156 -8.72 -27.79 -17.60
C ASP A 156 -8.06 -27.34 -16.30
N SER A 157 -8.59 -26.29 -15.67
CA SER A 157 -7.97 -25.69 -14.48
C SER A 157 -7.91 -26.64 -13.29
N ASN A 158 -8.77 -27.67 -13.26
CA ASN A 158 -8.96 -28.61 -12.14
C ASN A 158 -9.10 -27.92 -10.77
N LEU A 159 -9.50 -26.64 -10.78
CA LEU A 159 -9.65 -25.82 -9.59
C LEU A 159 -10.98 -26.16 -8.91
N PRO A 160 -11.00 -26.41 -7.59
CA PRO A 160 -12.23 -26.70 -6.87
C PRO A 160 -13.28 -25.59 -7.00
N ASN A 161 -14.55 -25.96 -7.13
CA ASN A 161 -15.65 -24.99 -7.23
C ASN A 161 -15.73 -24.05 -6.03
N GLN A 162 -15.38 -24.53 -4.83
CA GLN A 162 -15.31 -23.69 -3.64
C GLN A 162 -14.22 -22.62 -3.76
N TYR A 163 -13.06 -22.95 -4.33
CA TYR A 163 -11.99 -21.98 -4.58
C TYR A 163 -12.47 -20.89 -5.55
N LYS A 164 -13.04 -21.28 -6.70
CA LYS A 164 -13.62 -20.34 -7.66
C LYS A 164 -14.69 -19.46 -7.01
N THR A 165 -15.54 -20.03 -6.16
CA THR A 165 -16.57 -19.27 -5.44
C THR A 165 -15.96 -18.22 -4.50
N ASN A 166 -14.93 -18.57 -3.73
CA ASN A 166 -14.24 -17.65 -2.83
C ASN A 166 -13.56 -16.52 -3.60
N VAL A 167 -12.82 -16.84 -4.66
CA VAL A 167 -12.18 -15.84 -5.53
C VAL A 167 -13.24 -14.88 -6.09
N LYS A 168 -14.37 -15.39 -6.57
CA LYS A 168 -15.45 -14.56 -7.12
C LYS A 168 -15.95 -13.56 -6.09
N PHE A 169 -16.18 -13.99 -4.85
CA PHE A 169 -16.70 -13.10 -3.82
C PHE A 169 -15.67 -12.05 -3.40
N VAL A 170 -14.43 -12.43 -3.16
CA VAL A 170 -13.37 -11.50 -2.72
C VAL A 170 -13.04 -10.50 -3.83
N ALA A 171 -12.80 -10.98 -5.05
CA ALA A 171 -12.48 -10.09 -6.17
C ALA A 171 -13.63 -9.11 -6.45
N ARG A 172 -14.89 -9.58 -6.48
CA ARG A 172 -16.03 -8.68 -6.66
C ARG A 172 -16.18 -7.66 -5.54
N LEU A 173 -15.92 -8.03 -4.29
CA LEU A 173 -15.98 -7.09 -3.16
C LEU A 173 -14.97 -5.96 -3.35
N LEU A 174 -13.71 -6.29 -3.65
CA LEU A 174 -12.66 -5.29 -3.86
C LEU A 174 -12.93 -4.41 -5.08
N LEU A 175 -13.33 -5.02 -6.19
CA LEU A 175 -13.71 -4.30 -7.41
C LEU A 175 -14.90 -3.34 -7.15
N LEU A 176 -15.91 -3.78 -6.39
CA LEU A 176 -17.05 -2.93 -6.03
C LEU A 176 -16.64 -1.77 -5.12
N ILE A 177 -15.72 -1.98 -4.18
CA ILE A 177 -15.21 -0.90 -3.32
C ILE A 177 -14.49 0.14 -4.16
N SER A 178 -13.55 -0.29 -5.01
CA SER A 178 -12.80 0.62 -5.89
C SER A 178 -13.72 1.38 -6.83
N ASP A 179 -14.64 0.69 -7.51
CA ASP A 179 -15.61 1.29 -8.42
C ASP A 179 -16.51 2.32 -7.73
N LYS A 180 -16.95 2.03 -6.50
CA LYS A 180 -17.78 2.95 -5.71
C LYS A 180 -17.01 4.19 -5.27
N ILE A 181 -15.75 4.05 -4.85
CA ILE A 181 -14.89 5.17 -4.46
C ILE A 181 -14.65 6.06 -5.69
N ALA A 182 -14.18 5.49 -6.78
CA ALA A 182 -13.84 6.25 -7.99
C ALA A 182 -15.06 6.98 -8.57
N LYS A 183 -16.22 6.30 -8.68
CA LYS A 183 -17.46 6.95 -9.14
C LYS A 183 -17.97 8.04 -8.19
N LYS A 184 -17.82 7.85 -6.87
CA LYS A 184 -18.20 8.88 -5.89
C LYS A 184 -17.32 10.12 -6.00
N ALA A 185 -16.03 9.92 -6.31
CA ALA A 185 -15.09 11.00 -6.60
C ALA A 185 -15.28 11.65 -7.98
N GLY A 186 -16.30 11.23 -8.75
CA GLY A 186 -16.59 11.79 -10.08
C GLY A 186 -15.65 11.31 -11.18
N LEU A 187 -14.83 10.29 -10.92
CA LEU A 187 -13.86 9.79 -11.89
C LEU A 187 -14.53 9.00 -13.01
N HIS A 188 -13.89 8.99 -14.17
CA HIS A 188 -14.39 8.32 -15.38
C HIS A 188 -13.42 7.27 -15.88
N ARG A 189 -13.86 6.40 -16.78
CA ARG A 189 -13.00 5.37 -17.37
C ARG A 189 -11.88 5.99 -18.20
N TYR A 190 -10.69 5.38 -18.15
CA TYR A 190 -9.55 5.75 -19.00
C TYR A 190 -9.20 7.24 -18.91
N GLN A 191 -9.26 7.77 -17.69
CA GLN A 191 -8.91 9.15 -17.43
C GLN A 191 -7.39 9.26 -17.39
N ASP A 192 -6.83 10.25 -18.07
CA ASP A 192 -5.42 10.58 -17.95
C ASP A 192 -5.14 11.19 -16.58
N GLY A 193 -3.92 11.00 -16.08
CA GLY A 193 -3.45 11.79 -14.94
C GLY A 193 -3.08 13.19 -15.37
N GLU A 194 -3.09 14.12 -14.43
CA GLU A 194 -2.65 15.50 -14.64
C GLU A 194 -1.44 15.78 -13.75
N PRO A 195 -0.36 14.96 -13.80
CA PRO A 195 0.71 15.01 -12.83
C PRO A 195 1.27 16.44 -12.79
N SER A 196 1.06 17.11 -11.66
CA SER A 196 1.69 18.40 -11.43
C SER A 196 3.18 18.20 -11.15
N GLU A 197 3.91 19.30 -10.99
CA GLU A 197 5.32 19.29 -10.59
C GLU A 197 5.56 18.47 -9.30
N ASP A 198 6.82 18.30 -8.90
CA ASP A 198 7.28 17.27 -7.94
C ASP A 198 6.48 17.18 -6.62
N LEU A 199 5.84 18.26 -6.17
CA LEU A 199 5.12 18.34 -4.90
C LEU A 199 3.74 17.68 -4.93
N ILE A 200 3.31 17.08 -3.81
CA ILE A 200 1.94 16.58 -3.66
C ILE A 200 0.96 17.76 -3.72
N GLU A 201 -0.06 17.65 -4.56
CA GLU A 201 -1.11 18.64 -4.74
C GLU A 201 -2.21 18.47 -3.72
N PHE A 202 -2.66 19.61 -3.21
CA PHE A 202 -3.76 19.71 -2.28
C PHE A 202 -4.92 20.43 -2.95
N PRO A 203 -6.16 19.95 -2.75
CA PRO A 203 -7.30 20.60 -3.34
C PRO A 203 -7.67 21.86 -2.55
N GLU A 204 -8.23 22.83 -3.25
CA GLU A 204 -9.02 23.90 -2.63
C GLU A 204 -10.11 23.27 -1.73
N ALA A 205 -10.34 23.87 -0.56
CA ALA A 205 -11.02 23.29 0.61
C ALA A 205 -12.39 22.61 0.36
N ASP A 206 -13.02 22.84 -0.79
CA ASP A 206 -14.35 22.34 -1.16
C ASP A 206 -14.35 21.10 -2.08
N ARG A 207 -13.19 20.68 -2.65
CA ARG A 207 -13.16 19.65 -3.72
C ARG A 207 -13.25 18.20 -3.22
N LEU A 208 -13.05 17.94 -1.92
CA LEU A 208 -13.02 16.60 -1.32
C LEU A 208 -14.17 16.28 -0.34
N ASN A 209 -15.19 17.14 -0.24
CA ASN A 209 -16.35 16.95 0.65
C ASN A 209 -17.42 16.01 0.08
#